data_AF-A0A2H5FRW9-F1
#
_entry.id   AF-A0A2H5FRW9-F1
#
_cell.length_a   1.000
_cell.length_b   1.000
_cell.length_c   1.000
_cell.angle_alpha   90.00
_cell.angle_beta   90.00
_cell.angle_gamma   90.00
#
_symmetry.space_group_name_H-M   'P 1'
#
loop_
_entity.id
_entity.type
_entity.pdbx_description
1 polymer ?
#
loop_
_entity_poly.entity_id
_entity_poly.type
_entity_poly.pdbx_seq_one_letter_code
_entity_poly.pdbx_strand_id
1 'polypeptide(L)'
;MRSLNPNAQQISQEIEYIQIKRKELISAAKHKEQNQEIIDAICLYTEAQHFSYYVGDGRIATIQNEDLDRANWHELENKIGDLKKKISSRNC
;
A
#
# COMPACT_ATOMS: atom_id res chain seq x y z
N MET A 1 30.54 9.81 -21.23
CA MET A 1 29.13 9.83 -20.76
C MET A 1 28.72 8.39 -20.51
N ARG A 2 28.39 8.00 -19.27
CA ARG A 2 27.87 6.65 -18.98
C ARG A 2 26.42 6.60 -19.47
N SER A 3 26.13 5.76 -20.46
CA SER A 3 24.74 5.47 -20.85
C SER A 3 24.05 4.79 -19.67
N LEU A 4 23.03 5.43 -19.11
CA LEU A 4 22.13 4.78 -18.16
C LEU A 4 21.55 3.55 -18.85
N ASN A 5 21.71 2.38 -18.22
CA ASN A 5 21.16 1.13 -18.73
C ASN A 5 19.62 1.31 -18.83
N PRO A 6 19.01 1.21 -20.03
CA PRO A 6 17.59 1.52 -20.22
C PRO A 6 16.67 0.67 -19.32
N ASN A 7 17.10 -0.54 -18.97
CA ASN A 7 16.38 -1.41 -18.02
C ASN A 7 16.36 -0.83 -16.59
N ALA A 8 17.44 -0.15 -16.15
CA ALA A 8 17.48 0.46 -14.83
C ALA A 8 16.57 1.70 -14.74
N GLN A 9 16.44 2.44 -15.85
CA GLN A 9 15.55 3.59 -15.92
C GLN A 9 14.07 3.18 -15.93
N GLN A 10 13.72 2.10 -16.64
CA GLN A 10 12.37 1.54 -16.64
C GLN A 10 11.96 1.01 -15.25
N ILE A 11 12.84 0.24 -14.60
CA ILE A 11 12.60 -0.26 -13.23
C ILE A 11 12.39 0.90 -12.26
N SER A 12 13.20 1.98 -12.36
CA SER A 12 13.04 3.16 -11.50
C SER A 12 11.67 3.84 -11.67
N GLN A 13 11.16 3.92 -12.91
CA GLN A 13 9.85 4.49 -13.21
C GLN A 13 8.70 3.63 -12.68
N GLU A 14 8.82 2.30 -12.80
CA GLU A 14 7.83 1.36 -12.25
C GLU A 14 7.78 1.45 -10.72
N ILE A 15 8.93 1.57 -10.07
CA ILE A 15 8.99 1.76 -8.62
C ILE A 15 8.33 3.08 -8.20
N GLU A 16 8.66 4.17 -8.88
CA GLU A 16 8.07 5.48 -8.61
C GLU A 16 6.54 5.44 -8.78
N TYR A 17 6.07 4.82 -9.86
CA TYR A 17 4.64 4.63 -10.12
C TYR A 17 3.93 3.88 -8.98
N ILE A 18 4.50 2.76 -8.54
CA ILE A 18 3.96 1.95 -7.44
C ILE A 18 3.90 2.75 -6.13
N GLN A 19 4.95 3.51 -5.82
CA GLN A 19 5.00 4.35 -4.63
C GLN A 19 3.97 5.49 -4.66
N ILE A 20 3.79 6.14 -5.82
CA ILE A 20 2.77 7.16 -6.03
C ILE A 20 1.38 6.54 -5.84
N LYS A 21 1.11 5.42 -6.51
CA LYS A 21 -0.19 4.74 -6.44
C LYS A 21 -0.54 4.34 -5.01
N ARG A 22 0.42 3.80 -4.26
CA ARG A 22 0.25 3.47 -2.83
C ARG A 22 -0.13 4.71 -2.02
N LYS A 23 0.57 5.83 -2.19
CA LYS A 23 0.30 7.08 -1.46
C LYS A 23 -1.09 7.62 -1.78
N GLU A 24 -1.52 7.57 -3.05
CA GLU A 24 -2.86 7.98 -3.47
C GLU A 24 -3.95 7.13 -2.80
N LEU A 25 -3.79 5.80 -2.80
CA LEU A 25 -4.73 4.88 -2.16
C LEU A 25 -4.83 5.13 -0.65
N ILE A 26 -3.70 5.34 0.03
CA ILE A 26 -3.68 5.69 1.46
C ILE A 26 -4.39 7.02 1.72
N SER A 27 -4.17 8.03 0.87
CA SER A 27 -4.83 9.33 0.98
C SER A 27 -6.35 9.19 0.82
N ALA A 28 -6.80 8.46 -0.20
CA ALA A 28 -8.21 8.17 -0.43
C ALA A 28 -8.84 7.39 0.74
N ALA A 29 -8.14 6.39 1.27
CA ALA A 29 -8.58 5.61 2.43
C ALA A 29 -8.79 6.49 3.67
N LYS A 30 -7.86 7.42 3.94
CA LYS A 30 -7.98 8.40 5.03
C LYS A 30 -9.20 9.31 4.86
N HIS A 31 -9.46 9.79 3.65
CA HIS A 31 -10.64 10.59 3.36
C HIS A 31 -11.93 9.81 3.60
N LYS A 32 -12.00 8.54 3.16
CA LYS A 32 -13.13 7.64 3.44
C LYS A 32 -13.32 7.39 4.94
N GLU A 33 -12.22 7.20 5.69
CA GLU A 33 -12.27 7.05 7.14
C GLU A 33 -12.83 8.30 7.83
N GLN A 34 -12.42 9.51 7.40
CA GLN A 34 -12.94 10.78 7.91
C GLN A 34 -14.44 10.94 7.68
N ASN A 35 -14.93 10.45 6.53
CA ASN A 35 -16.36 10.43 6.20
C ASN A 35 -17.14 9.29 6.87
N GLN A 36 -16.49 8.48 7.72
CA GLN A 36 -17.05 7.26 8.32
C GLN A 36 -17.46 6.18 7.31
N GLU A 37 -16.95 6.25 6.09
CA GLU A 37 -17.11 5.22 5.05
C GLU A 37 -16.09 4.08 5.30
N ILE A 38 -16.23 3.39 6.44
CA ILE A 38 -15.19 2.50 6.98
C ILE A 38 -14.91 1.28 6.09
N ILE A 39 -15.93 0.73 5.44
CA ILE A 39 -15.77 -0.42 4.52
C ILE A 39 -14.92 -0.01 3.31
N ASP A 40 -15.24 1.13 2.69
CA ASP A 40 -14.47 1.68 1.57
C ASP A 40 -13.02 1.99 1.98
N ALA A 41 -12.83 2.56 3.18
CA ALA A 41 -11.50 2.81 3.72
C ALA A 41 -10.69 1.51 3.86
N ILE A 42 -11.29 0.43 4.37
CA ILE A 42 -10.64 -0.89 4.49
C ILE A 42 -10.23 -1.43 3.12
N CYS A 43 -11.12 -1.35 2.12
CA CYS A 43 -10.83 -1.80 0.75
C CYS A 43 -9.60 -1.07 0.18
N LEU A 44 -9.55 0.26 0.31
CA LEU A 44 -8.45 1.08 -0.18
C LEU A 44 -7.13 0.83 0.57
N TYR A 45 -7.16 0.65 1.90
CA TYR A 45 -5.97 0.27 2.66
C TYR A 45 -5.44 -1.12 2.26
N THR A 46 -6.35 -2.06 1.97
CA THR A 46 -5.98 -3.42 1.50
C THR A 46 -5.33 -3.35 0.12
N GLU A 47 -5.87 -2.52 -0.78
CA GLU A 47 -5.25 -2.28 -2.09
C GLU A 47 -3.85 -1.66 -1.94
N ALA A 48 -3.69 -0.65 -1.09
CA ALA A 48 -2.39 -0.04 -0.79
C ALA A 48 -1.38 -1.03 -0.20
N GLN A 49 -1.85 -2.00 0.59
CA GLN A 49 -1.02 -3.03 1.20
C GLN A 49 -0.37 -3.95 0.15
N HIS A 50 -1.09 -4.27 -0.93
CA HIS A 50 -0.54 -5.02 -2.06
C HIS A 50 0.61 -4.31 -2.77
N PHE A 51 0.70 -2.98 -2.66
CA PHE A 51 1.81 -2.18 -3.17
C PHE A 51 2.96 -2.00 -2.16
N SER A 52 2.87 -2.58 -0.96
CA SER A 52 3.91 -2.46 0.08
C SER A 52 4.84 -3.68 0.14
N TYR A 53 4.33 -4.91 0.00
CA TYR A 53 5.13 -6.13 -0.02
C TYR A 53 4.26 -7.32 -0.45
N TYR A 54 4.64 -8.08 -1.50
CA TYR A 54 4.05 -9.39 -1.78
C TYR A 54 5.14 -10.33 -2.31
N VAL A 55 5.37 -11.43 -1.58
CA VAL A 55 6.31 -12.49 -1.92
C VAL A 55 5.48 -13.73 -2.27
N GLY A 56 5.10 -13.86 -3.54
CA GLY A 56 4.35 -15.00 -4.06
C GLY A 56 3.85 -14.77 -5.49
N ASP A 57 3.97 -15.79 -6.35
CA ASP A 57 3.45 -15.92 -7.72
C ASP A 57 3.21 -14.64 -8.54
N GLY A 58 4.26 -13.82 -8.69
CA GLY A 58 4.38 -12.93 -9.86
C GLY A 58 3.86 -11.50 -9.72
N ARG A 59 3.74 -10.93 -8.52
CA ARG A 59 3.56 -9.46 -8.37
C ARG A 59 4.82 -8.83 -7.76
N ILE A 60 5.37 -7.86 -8.51
CA ILE A 60 6.63 -7.18 -8.20
C ILE A 60 6.40 -6.28 -6.97
N ALA A 61 6.81 -6.75 -5.80
CA ALA A 61 7.17 -5.83 -4.72
C ALA A 61 8.33 -4.98 -5.26
N THR A 62 8.20 -3.68 -5.20
CA THR A 62 9.29 -2.75 -5.53
C THR A 62 10.25 -2.75 -4.36
N ILE A 63 11.03 -3.82 -4.22
CA ILE A 63 12.03 -3.99 -3.17
C ILE A 63 13.14 -2.95 -3.43
N GLN A 64 12.88 -1.70 -3.03
CA GLN A 64 13.94 -0.71 -2.84
C GLN A 64 14.57 -0.90 -1.47
N ASN A 65 13.76 -1.26 -0.46
CA ASN A 65 14.21 -1.54 0.89
C ASN A 65 13.24 -2.51 1.56
N GLU A 66 13.62 -3.79 1.59
CA GLU A 66 12.77 -4.89 2.10
C GLU A 66 12.24 -4.62 3.52
N ASP A 67 13.06 -4.09 4.42
CA ASP A 67 12.67 -3.83 5.79
C ASP A 67 11.62 -2.72 5.89
N LEU A 68 11.79 -1.65 5.11
CA LEU A 68 10.83 -0.56 5.02
C LEU A 68 9.51 -1.02 4.40
N ASP A 69 9.59 -1.80 3.34
CA ASP A 69 8.44 -2.34 2.61
C ASP A 69 7.62 -3.31 3.48
N ARG A 70 8.31 -4.17 4.24
CA ARG A 70 7.71 -5.02 5.27
C ARG A 70 7.07 -4.21 6.40
N ALA A 71 7.74 -3.17 6.89
CA ALA A 71 7.19 -2.30 7.93
C ALA A 71 5.92 -1.59 7.46
N ASN A 72 5.92 -1.05 6.24
CA ASN A 72 4.74 -0.42 5.63
C ASN A 72 3.57 -1.41 5.50
N TRP A 73 3.85 -2.64 5.09
CA TRP A 73 2.84 -3.69 4.99
C TRP A 73 2.19 -3.99 6.35
N HIS A 74 3.00 -4.11 7.41
CA HIS A 74 2.49 -4.34 8.77
C HIS A 74 1.72 -3.15 9.33
N GLU A 75 2.13 -1.91 9.04
CA GLU A 75 1.37 -0.72 9.42
C GLU A 75 -0.05 -0.74 8.83
N LEU A 76 -0.15 -1.07 7.54
CA LEU A 76 -1.44 -1.18 6.85
C LEU A 76 -2.29 -2.35 7.39
N GLU A 77 -1.67 -3.50 7.67
CA GLU A 77 -2.36 -4.66 8.28
C GLU A 77 -2.99 -4.27 9.62
N ASN A 78 -2.21 -3.62 10.49
CA ASN A 78 -2.68 -3.16 11.79
C ASN A 78 -3.83 -2.15 11.65
N LYS A 79 -3.70 -1.18 10.72
CA LYS A 79 -4.73 -0.19 10.44
C LYS A 79 -6.04 -0.83 9.98
N ILE A 80 -5.97 -1.82 9.09
CA ILE A 80 -7.13 -2.60 8.63
C ILE A 80 -7.76 -3.35 9.80
N GLY A 81 -6.94 -4.00 10.63
CA GLY A 81 -7.39 -4.72 11.82
C GLY A 81 -8.16 -3.82 12.80
N ASP A 82 -7.66 -2.62 13.06
CA ASP A 82 -8.32 -1.66 13.96
C ASP A 82 -9.65 -1.14 13.39
N LEU A 83 -9.72 -0.90 12.08
CA LEU A 83 -10.97 -0.51 11.42
C LEU A 83 -12.02 -1.62 11.46
N LYS A 84 -11.60 -2.89 11.26
CA LYS A 84 -12.49 -4.05 11.40
C LYS A 84 -13.05 -4.18 12.82
N LYS A 85 -12.21 -4.00 13.85
CA LYS A 85 -12.65 -3.99 15.26
C LYS A 85 -13.69 -2.90 15.52
N LYS A 86 -13.52 -1.68 14.98
CA LYS A 86 -14.50 -0.59 15.11
C LYS A 86 -15.86 -0.94 14.51
N ILE A 87 -15.89 -1.67 13.41
CA ILE A 87 -17.15 -2.16 12.82
C ILE A 87 -17.79 -3.20 13.76
N SER A 88 -17.01 -4.18 14.22
CA SER A 88 -17.51 -5.24 15.11
C SER A 88 -18.05 -4.69 16.44
N SER A 89 -17.44 -3.65 17.00
CA SER A 89 -17.88 -3.02 18.26
C SER A 89 -19.12 -2.14 18.13
N ARG A 90 -19.56 -1.79 16.91
CA ARG A 90 -20.77 -0.97 16.68
C ARG A 90 -22.06 -1.81 16.60
N ASN A 91 -21.95 -3.13 16.60
CA ASN A 91 -23.08 -4.07 16.54
C ASN A 91 -23.42 -4.72 17.90
N CYS A 92 -23.02 -4.12 19.02
CA CYS A 92 -23.39 -4.53 20.38
C CYS A 92 -24.26 -3.49 21.07
#